data_AF-A0A962M314-F1
#
_entry.id   AF-A0A962M314-F1
#
_cell.length_a   1.000
_cell.length_b   1.000
_cell.length_c   1.000
_cell.angle_alpha   90.00
_cell.angle_beta   90.00
_cell.angle_gamma   90.00
#
_symmetry.space_group_name_H-M   'P 1'
#
loop_
_entity.id
_entity.type
_entity.pdbx_description
1 polymer ?
#
loop_
_entity_poly.entity_id
_entity_poly.type
_entity_poly.pdbx_seq_one_letter_code
_entity_poly.pdbx_strand_id
1 'polypeptide(L)' 'SRIVVERPLAAPFIAALKAAAEAIFLGDLRDERSGYGPLINQRAVDKVLAHVRQAVAAGAELVTGGDIVAGL' A
#
# COMPACT_ATOMS: atom_id res chain seq x y z
N SER A 1 -10.02 -1.32 3.42
CA SER A 1 -10.42 0.09 3.66
C SER A 1 -10.93 0.71 2.37
N ARG A 2 -11.68 1.82 2.45
CA ARG A 2 -12.14 2.60 1.27
C ARG A 2 -12.00 4.09 1.58
N ILE A 3 -11.42 4.85 0.66
CA ILE A 3 -11.29 6.30 0.74
C ILE A 3 -12.15 6.90 -0.37
N VAL A 4 -12.98 7.89 -0.04
CA VAL A 4 -13.83 8.62 -1.00
C VAL A 4 -13.35 10.06 -1.04
N VAL A 5 -13.11 10.58 -2.23
CA VAL A 5 -12.55 11.92 -2.46
C VAL A 5 -13.44 12.67 -3.44
N GLU A 6 -13.60 13.97 -3.22
CA GLU A 6 -14.31 14.84 -4.16
C GLU A 6 -13.58 14.87 -5.52
N ARG A 7 -14.34 14.77 -6.62
CA ARG A 7 -13.79 14.62 -7.97
C ARG A 7 -12.72 15.67 -8.34
N PRO A 8 -12.87 16.98 -8.03
CA PRO A 8 -11.85 17.98 -8.36
C PRO A 8 -10.53 17.78 -7.61
N LEU A 9 -10.56 17.14 -6.44
CA LEU A 9 -9.40 16.91 -5.57
C LEU A 9 -8.76 15.53 -5.78
N ALA A 10 -9.33 14.67 -6.62
CA ALA A 10 -8.87 13.29 -6.76
C ALA A 10 -7.41 13.19 -7.21
N ALA A 11 -7.02 13.90 -8.28
CA ALA A 11 -5.66 13.87 -8.80
C ALA A 11 -4.60 14.39 -7.81
N PRO A 12 -4.73 15.60 -7.21
CA PRO A 12 -3.74 16.07 -6.24
C PRO A 12 -3.71 15.21 -4.97
N PHE A 13 -4.85 14.65 -4.54
CA PHE A 13 -4.89 13.73 -3.41
C PHE A 13 -4.13 12.44 -3.69
N ILE A 14 -4.35 11.81 -4.85
CA ILE A 14 -3.64 10.58 -5.24
C ILE A 14 -2.12 10.83 -5.29
N ALA A 15 -1.69 11.97 -5.85
CA ALA A 15 -0.27 12.33 -5.91
C ALA A 15 0.35 12.50 -4.51
N ALA A 16 -0.34 13.21 -3.61
CA ALA A 16 0.13 13.41 -2.23
C ALA A 16 0.17 12.09 -1.45
N LEU A 17 -0.86 11.25 -1.60
CA LEU A 17 -0.92 9.95 -0.94
C LEU A 17 0.18 9.00 -1.45
N LYS A 18 0.46 9.03 -2.76
CA LYS A 18 1.57 8.29 -3.37
C LYS A 18 2.89 8.69 -2.72
N ALA A 19 3.19 10.00 -2.69
CA ALA A 19 4.44 10.50 -2.12
C ALA A 19 4.60 10.12 -0.63
N ALA A 20 3.51 10.21 0.14
CA ALA A 20 3.51 9.78 1.53
C ALA A 20 3.76 8.28 1.69
N ALA A 21 3.14 7.44 0.85
CA ALA A 21 3.32 6.00 0.87
C ALA A 21 4.76 5.58 0.49
N GLU A 22 5.35 6.23 -0.51
CA GLU A 22 6.72 5.96 -0.96
C GLU A 22 7.79 6.40 0.05
N ALA A 23 7.45 7.36 0.92
CA ALA A 23 8.34 7.82 1.99
C ALA A 23 8.36 6.87 3.22
N ILE A 24 7.48 5.87 3.28
CA ILE A 24 7.44 4.93 4.40
C ILE A 24 8.65 4.00 4.34
N PHE A 25 9.51 4.06 5.35
CA PHE A 25 10.59 3.10 5.50
C PHE A 25 10.04 1.78 6.06
N LEU A 26 10.19 0.73 5.25
CA LEU A 26 9.84 -0.66 5.58
C LEU A 26 11.09 -1.35 6.14
N GLY A 27 11.03 -1.81 7.38
CA GLY A 27 12.21 -2.39 8.04
C GLY A 27 11.87 -3.22 9.27
N ASP A 28 12.92 -3.73 9.93
CA ASP A 28 12.81 -4.43 11.20
C ASP A 28 12.19 -3.49 12.26
N LEU A 29 11.32 -4.03 13.11
CA LEU A 29 10.71 -3.32 14.24
C LEU A 29 11.76 -2.74 15.22
N ARG A 30 13.01 -3.22 15.17
CA ARG A 30 14.13 -2.71 15.97
C ARG A 30 14.86 -1.51 15.34
N ASP A 31 14.65 -1.22 14.06
CA ASP A 31 15.19 0.00 13.43
C ASP A 31 14.26 1.18 13.77
N GLU A 32 14.80 2.20 14.44
CA GLU A 32 14.05 3.40 14.84
C GLU A 32 13.47 4.17 13.64
N ARG A 33 14.00 3.92 12.42
CA ARG A 33 13.50 4.51 11.18
C ARG A 33 12.27 3.78 10.63
N SER A 34 11.97 2.57 11.09
CA SER A 34 10.85 1.74 10.60
C SER A 34 9.51 2.41 10.87
N GLY A 35 8.90 2.94 9.82
CA GLY A 35 7.56 3.49 9.85
C GLY A 35 6.49 2.42 9.70
N TYR A 36 6.84 1.25 9.15
CA TYR A 36 5.92 0.13 8.99
C TYR A 36 6.67 -1.20 9.06
N GLY A 37 6.13 -2.11 9.85
CA GLY A 37 6.69 -3.42 10.09
C GLY A 37 6.00 -4.52 9.28
N PRO A 38 6.41 -5.77 9.51
CA PRO A 38 5.89 -6.93 8.80
C PRO A 38 4.41 -7.20 9.04
N LEU A 39 3.79 -7.95 8.13
CA LEU A 39 2.43 -8.45 8.33
C LEU A 39 2.45 -9.65 9.28
N ILE A 40 1.35 -9.84 10.02
CA ILE A 40 1.27 -10.82 11.11
C ILE A 40 1.53 -12.28 10.67
N ASN A 41 1.15 -12.64 9.44
CA ASN A 41 1.33 -13.98 8.89
C ASN A 41 1.11 -14.00 7.36
N GLN A 42 1.51 -15.11 6.73
CA GLN A 42 1.38 -15.30 5.29
C GLN A 42 -0.07 -15.17 4.80
N ARG A 43 -1.04 -15.64 5.59
CA ARG A 43 -2.46 -15.53 5.24
C ARG A 43 -2.92 -14.07 5.10
N ALA A 44 -2.36 -13.16 5.91
CA ALA A 44 -2.63 -11.74 5.78
C ALA A 44 -2.02 -11.17 4.49
N VAL A 45 -0.79 -11.56 4.16
CA VAL A 45 -0.10 -11.20 2.90
C VAL A 45 -0.95 -11.65 1.70
N ASP A 46 -1.33 -12.92 1.65
CA ASP A 46 -2.09 -13.51 0.56
C ASP A 46 -3.44 -12.81 0.36
N LYS A 47 -4.10 -12.45 1.46
CA LYS A 47 -5.36 -11.70 1.43
C LYS A 47 -5.17 -10.31 0.81
N VAL A 48 -4.14 -9.57 1.21
CA VAL A 48 -3.85 -8.24 0.65
C VAL A 48 -3.55 -8.34 -0.84
N LEU A 49 -2.70 -9.28 -1.24
CA LEU A 49 -2.36 -9.49 -2.65
C LEU A 49 -3.57 -9.93 -3.48
N ALA A 50 -4.48 -10.73 -2.92
CA ALA A 50 -5.72 -11.10 -3.59
C ALA A 50 -6.60 -9.86 -3.86
N HIS A 51 -6.73 -8.95 -2.89
CA HIS A 51 -7.46 -7.70 -3.10
C HIS A 51 -6.82 -6.80 -4.16
N VAL A 52 -5.48 -6.68 -4.17
CA VAL A 52 -4.75 -5.91 -5.21
C VAL A 52 -4.99 -6.52 -6.58
N ARG A 53 -4.79 -7.83 -6.75
CA ARG A 53 -5.02 -8.54 -8.02
C ARG A 53 -6.46 -8.38 -8.51
N GLN A 54 -7.44 -8.51 -7.62
CA GLN A 54 -8.85 -8.33 -7.97
C GLN A 54 -9.15 -6.92 -8.44
N ALA A 55 -8.60 -5.89 -7.78
CA ALA A 55 -8.80 -4.50 -8.18
C ALA A 55 -8.20 -4.23 -9.56
N VAL A 56 -6.96 -4.68 -9.80
CA VAL A 56 -6.28 -4.51 -11.09
C VAL A 56 -7.03 -5.27 -12.20
N ALA A 57 -7.46 -6.51 -11.94
CA ALA A 57 -8.27 -7.28 -12.88
C ALA A 57 -9.63 -6.64 -13.20
N ALA A 58 -10.19 -5.87 -12.27
CA ALA A 58 -11.40 -5.07 -12.47
C ALA A 58 -11.15 -3.73 -13.17
N GLY A 59 -9.92 -3.44 -13.60
CA GLY A 59 -9.55 -2.23 -14.33
C GLY A 59 -9.04 -1.08 -13.47
N ALA A 60 -8.75 -1.30 -12.19
CA ALA A 60 -8.08 -0.29 -11.37
C ALA A 60 -6.60 -0.16 -11.75
N GLU A 61 -6.05 1.04 -11.60
CA GLU A 61 -4.63 1.31 -11.77
C GLU A 61 -3.88 1.19 -10.45
N LEU A 62 -2.76 0.44 -10.45
CA LEU A 62 -1.85 0.37 -9.31
C LEU A 62 -0.84 1.51 -9.41
N VAL A 63 -0.99 2.51 -8.53
CA VAL A 63 -0.18 3.75 -8.58
C VAL A 63 1.20 3.60 -7.94
N THR A 64 1.33 2.83 -6.86
CA THR A 64 2.59 2.55 -6.16
C THR A 64 2.45 1.31 -5.26
N GLY A 65 3.58 0.68 -4.93
CA GLY A 65 3.64 -0.55 -4.12
C GLY A 65 2.94 -1.75 -4.77
N GLY A 66 2.30 -2.59 -3.96
CA GLY A 66 1.50 -3.73 -4.42
C GLY A 66 2.25 -5.06 -4.51
N ASP A 67 3.55 -5.05 -4.26
CA ASP A 67 4.41 -6.23 -4.23
C ASP A 67 4.90 -6.53 -2.80
N ILE A 68 5.35 -7.77 -2.57
CA ILE A 68 5.97 -8.17 -1.31
C ILE A 68 7.39 -7.61 -1.29
N VAL A 69 7.69 -6.75 -0.32
CA VAL A 69 9.03 -6.21 -0.09
C VAL A 69 9.57 -6.82 1.20
N ALA A 70 10.47 -7.80 1.04
CA ALA A 70 11.30 -8.48 2.04
C ALA A 70 10.70 -8.76 3.44
N GLY A 71 10.74 -10.04 3.83
CA GLY A 71 10.19 -10.50 5.11
C GLY A 71 8.68 -10.69 5.02
N LEU A 72 8.18 -11.70 5.73
CA LEU A 72 6.83 -11.57 6.25
C LEU A 72 6.78 -10.26 7.03
#